data_AF-A0A5C7QIT4-F1
#
_entry.id   AF-A0A5C7QIT4-F1
#
_cell.length_a   1.000
_cell.length_b   1.000
_cell.length_c   1.000
_cell.angle_alpha   90.00
_cell.angle_beta   90.00
_cell.angle_gamma   90.00
#
_symmetry.space_group_name_H-M   'P 1'
#
loop_
_entity.id
_entity.type
_entity.pdbx_description
1 polymer ?
#
loop_
_entity_poly.entity_id
_entity_poly.type
_entity_poly.pdbx_seq_one_letter_code
_entity_poly.pdbx_strand_id
1 'polypeptide(L)'
;MDASGIVDNIGMTRNGVLQYGGDQSLYVVFEPRAKKLADGSFKNCHFITIHLPGGKNTVVREATEADKARFRPQWNAYEQGQAQAINGVPLSEWPALCEQERAELRTLNIFSVEQIAQASDITLQVMGPNGRELQRKARDYLDLAKDSAKVEQVANENLLLKEQLALMAEKFAEFERTQKSKSRAKKKDEDQEEGD
;
A
#
# COMPACT_ATOMS: atom_id res chain seq x y z
N MET A 1 -13.18 29.73 0.94
CA MET A 1 -12.23 29.72 2.08
C MET A 1 -11.97 28.26 2.36
N ASP A 2 -11.07 27.73 1.55
CA ASP A 2 -10.96 26.31 1.24
C ASP A 2 -10.08 25.56 2.23
N ALA A 3 -10.48 24.32 2.46
CA ALA A 3 -9.85 23.35 3.32
C ALA A 3 -8.43 23.03 2.85
N SER A 4 -7.43 23.57 3.53
CA SER A 4 -6.05 23.08 3.47
C SER A 4 -5.26 23.63 4.65
N GLY A 5 -4.72 22.76 5.51
CA GLY A 5 -3.66 23.18 6.44
C GLY A 5 -3.78 22.79 7.91
N ILE A 6 -4.56 21.78 8.29
CA ILE A 6 -4.34 21.13 9.60
C ILE A 6 -3.44 19.91 9.38
N VAL A 7 -2.16 20.20 9.14
CA VAL A 7 -1.09 19.27 9.50
C VAL A 7 -1.05 19.25 11.03
N ASP A 8 -1.88 18.41 11.64
CA ASP A 8 -1.79 18.18 13.08
C ASP A 8 -0.39 17.66 13.39
N ASN A 9 0.37 18.58 13.97
CA ASN A 9 1.78 18.50 14.29
C ASN A 9 1.99 17.47 15.41
N ILE A 10 1.94 16.20 15.05
CA ILE A 10 2.38 15.08 15.91
C ILE A 10 3.92 15.12 15.90
N GLY A 11 4.51 16.14 16.56
CA GLY A 11 5.96 16.33 16.55
C GLY A 11 6.52 17.53 17.33
N MET A 12 5.72 18.36 17.99
CA MET A 12 6.26 19.46 18.79
C MET A 12 6.67 19.01 20.20
N THR A 13 7.86 18.44 20.32
CA THR A 13 8.62 18.50 21.57
C THR A 13 9.52 19.73 21.57
N ARG A 14 9.78 20.28 22.76
CA ARG A 14 10.49 21.56 23.02
C ARG A 14 11.93 21.65 22.49
N ASN A 15 12.46 20.59 21.88
CA ASN A 15 13.77 20.51 21.21
C ASN A 15 13.62 19.78 19.86
N GLY A 16 13.53 20.53 18.76
CA GLY A 16 13.64 20.01 17.39
C GLY A 16 12.38 19.31 16.84
N VAL A 17 12.00 19.63 15.60
CA VAL A 17 10.92 18.96 14.88
C VAL A 17 11.40 17.56 14.49
N LEU A 18 10.97 16.53 15.21
CA LEU A 18 11.10 15.15 14.74
C LEU A 18 10.07 14.95 13.63
N GLN A 19 10.53 15.08 12.39
CA GLN A 19 9.72 14.76 11.22
C GLN A 19 9.70 13.24 11.06
N TYR A 20 8.74 12.59 11.72
CA TYR A 20 8.35 11.24 11.35
C TYR A 20 7.73 11.32 9.95
N GLY A 21 7.91 10.29 9.12
CA GLY A 21 7.32 10.25 7.78
C GLY A 21 5.80 10.46 7.83
N GLY A 22 5.13 10.53 6.67
CA GLY A 22 3.67 10.62 6.64
C GLY A 22 2.99 9.47 7.42
N ASP A 23 1.67 9.52 7.53
CA ASP A 23 0.84 8.57 8.31
C ASP A 23 1.16 7.10 8.09
N GLN A 24 1.71 6.79 6.92
CA GLN A 24 2.12 5.46 6.51
C GLN A 24 3.24 4.86 7.37
N SER A 25 4.05 5.71 8.01
CA SER A 25 5.17 5.31 8.88
C SER A 25 4.75 5.03 10.33
N LEU A 26 3.49 5.31 10.69
CA LEU A 26 2.99 5.17 12.05
C LEU A 26 2.36 3.80 12.26
N TYR A 27 2.62 3.19 13.41
CA TYR A 27 1.88 2.01 13.83
C TYR A 27 0.74 2.45 14.75
N VAL A 28 -0.49 2.21 14.32
CA VAL A 28 -1.70 2.72 14.98
C VAL A 28 -2.58 1.57 15.41
N VAL A 29 -2.99 1.61 16.67
CA VAL A 29 -3.80 0.56 17.29
C VAL A 29 -5.04 1.19 17.91
N PHE A 30 -6.20 0.63 17.60
CA PHE A 30 -7.47 0.97 18.25
C PHE A 30 -7.82 -0.07 19.30
N GLU A 31 -8.22 0.37 20.49
CA GLU A 31 -8.57 -0.52 21.61
C GLU A 31 -9.81 -0.02 22.36
N PRO A 32 -10.66 -0.91 22.89
CA PRO A 32 -11.73 -0.51 23.78
C PRO A 32 -11.13 -0.28 25.17
N ARG A 33 -11.49 0.85 25.79
CA ARG A 33 -11.04 1.16 27.15
C ARG A 33 -12.17 1.78 27.96
N ALA A 34 -12.28 1.32 29.20
CA ALA A 34 -13.17 1.95 30.17
C ALA A 34 -12.57 3.29 30.63
N LYS A 35 -13.31 4.37 30.43
CA LYS A 35 -13.01 5.70 30.95
C LYS A 35 -13.90 5.95 32.16
N LYS A 36 -13.29 6.34 33.28
CA LYS A 36 -14.04 6.75 34.48
C LYS A 36 -14.52 8.19 34.30
N LEU A 37 -15.81 8.42 34.48
CA LEU A 37 -16.45 9.73 34.42
C LEU A 37 -16.38 10.44 35.78
N ALA A 38 -16.67 11.74 35.76
CA ALA A 38 -16.64 12.57 36.97
C ALA A 38 -17.68 12.14 38.02
N ASP A 39 -18.77 11.50 37.59
CA ASP A 39 -19.82 10.93 38.44
C ASP A 39 -19.44 9.56 39.04
N GLY A 40 -18.25 9.04 38.72
CA GLY A 40 -17.77 7.75 39.17
C GLY A 40 -18.22 6.55 38.33
N SER A 41 -19.08 6.75 37.33
CA SER A 41 -19.47 5.72 36.37
C SER A 41 -18.35 5.42 35.36
N PHE A 42 -18.43 4.28 34.67
CA PHE A 42 -17.49 3.91 33.61
C PHE A 42 -18.22 3.88 32.26
N LYS A 43 -17.63 4.50 31.24
CA LYS A 43 -18.09 4.43 29.86
C LYS A 43 -17.06 3.68 29.02
N ASN A 44 -17.54 2.77 28.18
CA ASN A 44 -16.70 2.15 27.16
C ASN A 44 -16.45 3.16 26.04
N CYS A 45 -15.18 3.49 25.81
CA CYS A 45 -14.74 4.41 24.77
C CYS A 45 -13.67 3.74 23.91
N HIS A 46 -13.59 4.13 22.64
CA HIS A 46 -12.51 3.70 21.77
C HIS A 46 -11.30 4.62 21.97
N PHE A 47 -10.14 4.03 22.21
CA PHE A 47 -8.88 4.73 22.32
C PHE A 47 -8.03 4.45 21.08
N ILE A 48 -7.26 5.46 20.67
CA ILE A 48 -6.24 5.36 19.65
C ILE A 48 -4.87 5.47 20.32
N THR A 49 -4.01 4.51 19.99
CA THR A 49 -2.61 4.44 20.40
C THR A 49 -1.75 4.58 19.14
N ILE A 50 -1.01 5.67 19.03
CA ILE A 50 -0.11 5.94 17.91
C ILE A 50 1.31 5.72 18.40
N HIS A 51 1.97 4.69 17.88
CA HIS A 51 3.36 4.38 18.16
C HIS A 51 4.26 5.06 17.13
N LEU A 52 5.20 5.87 17.64
CA LEU A 52 6.17 6.54 16.80
C LEU A 52 7.40 5.63 16.62
N PRO A 53 7.85 5.40 15.38
CA PRO A 53 8.98 4.52 15.12
C PRO A 53 10.27 5.11 15.72
N GLY A 54 11.10 4.26 16.34
CA GLY A 54 12.40 4.67 16.88
C GLY A 54 12.35 5.33 18.25
N GLY A 55 11.21 5.35 18.91
CA GLY A 55 11.06 5.95 20.23
C GLY A 55 10.02 5.25 21.10
N LYS A 56 10.03 5.59 22.39
CA LYS A 56 9.00 5.17 23.36
C LYS A 56 7.78 6.10 23.36
N ASN A 57 7.84 7.19 22.61
CA ASN A 57 6.75 8.15 22.55
C ASN A 57 5.56 7.48 21.87
N THR A 58 4.49 7.34 22.64
CA THR A 58 3.22 6.78 22.20
C THR A 58 2.15 7.79 22.57
N VAL A 59 1.33 8.19 21.60
CA VAL A 59 0.20 9.07 21.87
C VAL A 59 -1.00 8.18 22.16
N VAL A 60 -1.51 8.24 23.39
CA VAL A 60 -2.71 7.51 23.82
C VAL A 60 -3.80 8.51 24.15
N ARG A 61 -4.91 8.45 23.41
CA ARG A 61 -6.07 9.32 23.64
C ARG A 61 -7.35 8.68 23.15
N GLU A 62 -8.48 9.28 23.50
CA GLU A 62 -9.78 8.90 22.96
C GLU A 62 -9.80 9.13 21.44
N ALA A 63 -10.30 8.14 20.70
CA ALA A 63 -10.38 8.17 19.25
C ALA A 63 -11.50 9.12 18.82
N THR A 64 -11.18 10.06 17.94
CA THR A 64 -12.15 10.97 17.33
C THR A 64 -12.59 10.44 15.96
N GLU A 65 -13.68 10.96 15.42
CA GLU A 65 -14.13 10.60 14.06
C GLU A 65 -13.08 10.93 12.98
N ALA A 66 -12.31 12.01 13.17
CA ALA A 66 -11.21 12.37 12.29
C ALA A 66 -10.10 11.29 12.28
N ASP A 67 -9.83 10.67 13.43
CA ASP A 67 -8.83 9.59 13.51
C ASP A 67 -9.30 8.33 12.79
N LYS A 68 -10.58 7.98 12.94
CA LYS A 68 -11.17 6.85 12.23
C LYS A 68 -11.13 7.05 10.72
N ALA A 69 -11.36 8.29 10.25
CA ALA A 69 -11.23 8.63 8.84
C ALA A 69 -9.77 8.58 8.35
N ARG A 70 -8.82 9.09 9.14
CA ARG A 70 -7.39 9.11 8.83
C ARG A 70 -6.77 7.70 8.80
N PHE A 71 -7.14 6.86 9.76
CA PHE A 71 -6.65 5.48 9.94
C PHE A 71 -7.75 4.46 9.67
N ARG A 72 -8.45 4.64 8.54
CA ARG A 72 -9.60 3.81 8.16
C ARG A 72 -9.28 2.32 8.05
N PRO A 73 -8.15 1.88 7.48
CA PRO A 73 -7.80 0.46 7.45
C PRO A 73 -7.68 -0.16 8.85
N GLN A 74 -7.05 0.55 9.78
CA GLN A 74 -6.85 0.10 11.16
C GLN A 74 -8.17 0.09 11.95
N TRP A 75 -8.99 1.11 11.76
CA TRP A 75 -10.33 1.17 12.35
C TRP A 75 -11.21 0.02 11.86
N ASN A 76 -11.21 -0.28 10.57
CA ASN A 76 -11.99 -1.38 10.01
C ASN A 76 -11.53 -2.74 10.55
N ALA A 77 -10.20 -2.97 10.64
CA ALA A 77 -9.65 -4.20 11.23
C ALA A 77 -10.07 -4.36 12.70
N TYR A 78 -10.05 -3.24 13.45
CA TYR A 78 -10.51 -3.19 14.83
C TYR A 78 -12.01 -3.52 14.97
N GLU A 79 -12.88 -2.92 14.15
CA GLU A 79 -14.32 -3.22 14.17
C GLU A 79 -14.63 -4.69 13.85
N GLN A 80 -13.82 -5.30 12.98
CA GLN A 80 -13.96 -6.71 12.61
C GLN A 80 -13.32 -7.68 13.62
N GLY A 81 -12.70 -7.17 14.69
CA GLY A 81 -11.99 -7.98 15.69
C GLY A 81 -10.76 -8.69 15.14
N GLN A 82 -10.19 -8.19 14.04
CA GLN A 82 -8.99 -8.74 13.42
C GLN A 82 -7.72 -8.18 14.08
N ALA A 83 -6.58 -8.83 13.81
CA ALA A 83 -5.29 -8.27 14.17
C ALA A 83 -5.13 -6.88 13.51
N GLN A 84 -4.52 -5.94 14.24
CA GLN A 84 -4.35 -4.57 13.75
C GLN A 84 -3.60 -4.57 12.43
N ALA A 85 -4.15 -3.84 11.46
CA ALA A 85 -3.56 -3.76 10.12
C ALA A 85 -2.20 -3.06 10.21
N ILE A 86 -1.12 -3.84 10.03
CA ILE A 86 0.21 -3.31 9.80
C ILE A 86 0.23 -2.71 8.41
N ASN A 87 0.78 -1.50 8.29
CA ASN A 87 0.91 -0.86 7.01
C ASN A 87 2.21 -1.28 6.31
N GLY A 88 2.05 -1.86 5.12
CA GLY A 88 3.16 -2.37 4.32
C GLY A 88 3.50 -3.83 4.62
N VAL A 89 4.70 -4.24 4.24
CA VAL A 89 5.21 -5.61 4.42
C VAL A 89 5.57 -5.82 5.90
N PRO A 90 4.92 -6.74 6.62
CA PRO A 90 5.24 -7.00 8.01
C PRO A 90 6.64 -7.60 8.15
N LEU A 91 7.35 -7.28 9.23
CA LEU A 91 8.71 -7.82 9.46
C LEU A 91 8.76 -9.35 9.52
N SER A 92 7.63 -10.02 9.77
CA SER A 92 7.54 -11.48 9.74
C SER A 92 7.78 -12.07 8.35
N GLU A 93 7.43 -11.34 7.29
CA GLU A 93 7.53 -11.78 5.90
C GLU A 93 8.89 -11.44 5.27
N TRP A 94 9.70 -10.59 5.91
CA TRP A 94 11.00 -10.19 5.38
C TRP A 94 12.09 -11.20 5.77
N PRO A 95 12.63 -12.01 4.82
CA PRO A 95 13.56 -13.10 5.13
C PRO A 95 14.95 -12.63 5.55
N ALA A 96 15.25 -11.33 5.44
CA ALA A 96 16.56 -10.78 5.78
C ALA A 96 16.81 -10.66 7.29
N LEU A 97 15.78 -10.85 8.12
CA LEU A 97 15.86 -10.71 9.58
C LEU A 97 15.69 -12.05 10.29
N CYS A 98 16.47 -12.27 11.35
CA CYS A 98 16.24 -13.36 12.29
C CYS A 98 15.11 -13.02 13.29
N GLU A 99 14.60 -14.01 14.04
CA GLU A 99 13.57 -13.75 15.07
C GLU A 99 14.07 -12.80 16.18
N GLN A 100 15.35 -12.87 16.54
CA GLN A 100 15.94 -11.97 17.55
C GLN A 100 15.87 -10.51 17.08
N GLU A 101 16.35 -10.22 15.86
CA GLU A 101 16.30 -8.86 15.29
C GLU A 101 14.86 -8.36 15.14
N ARG A 102 13.92 -9.25 14.77
CA ARG A 102 12.49 -8.90 14.71
C ARG A 102 11.94 -8.55 16.09
N ALA A 103 12.32 -9.27 17.14
CA ALA A 103 11.92 -8.95 18.50
C ALA A 103 12.51 -7.61 18.96
N GLU A 104 13.78 -7.34 18.67
CA GLU A 104 14.44 -6.06 18.97
C GLU A 104 13.71 -4.89 18.28
N LEU A 105 13.41 -5.01 16.98
CA LEU A 105 12.68 -3.98 16.22
C LEU A 105 11.26 -3.74 16.75
N ARG A 106 10.56 -4.79 17.18
CA ARG A 106 9.25 -4.66 17.85
C ARG A 106 9.35 -3.84 19.14
N THR A 107 10.44 -3.97 19.92
CA THR A 107 10.63 -3.13 21.13
C THR A 107 10.84 -1.65 20.80
N LEU A 108 11.29 -1.34 19.57
CA LEU A 108 11.46 0.01 19.04
C LEU A 108 10.21 0.54 18.32
N ASN A 109 9.08 -0.19 18.41
CA ASN A 109 7.83 0.10 17.71
C ASN A 109 7.96 0.10 16.18
N ILE A 110 8.82 -0.75 15.63
CA ILE A 110 8.99 -0.95 14.19
C ILE A 110 8.39 -2.30 13.82
N PHE A 111 7.39 -2.29 12.94
CA PHE A 111 6.56 -3.44 12.59
C PHE A 111 6.52 -3.76 11.09
N SER A 112 6.96 -2.85 10.22
CA SER A 112 7.05 -3.07 8.78
C SER A 112 8.39 -2.67 8.15
N VAL A 113 8.66 -3.22 6.96
CA VAL A 113 9.88 -2.94 6.19
C VAL A 113 9.91 -1.49 5.71
N GLU A 114 8.76 -0.91 5.39
CA GLU A 114 8.59 0.47 4.96
C GLU A 114 8.99 1.45 6.06
N GLN A 115 8.67 1.13 7.32
CA GLN A 115 9.09 1.94 8.48
C GLN A 115 10.63 1.97 8.60
N ILE A 116 11.31 0.85 8.33
CA ILE A 116 12.78 0.79 8.33
C ILE A 116 13.33 1.62 7.16
N ALA A 117 12.75 1.48 5.96
CA ALA A 117 13.18 2.21 4.77
C ALA A 117 13.05 3.74 4.92
N GLN A 118 12.00 4.19 5.62
CA GLN A 118 11.70 5.60 5.91
C GLN A 118 12.24 6.10 7.26
N ALA A 119 12.97 5.27 7.99
CA ALA A 119 13.53 5.62 9.30
C ALA A 119 14.40 6.90 9.23
N SER A 120 14.17 7.82 10.16
CA SER A 120 14.98 9.03 10.32
C SER A 120 16.37 8.71 10.90
N ASP A 121 17.35 9.60 10.72
CA ASP A 121 18.71 9.38 11.27
C ASP A 121 18.72 9.10 12.78
N ILE A 122 17.81 9.73 13.54
CA ILE A 122 17.63 9.48 14.97
C ILE A 122 17.16 8.05 15.21
N THR A 123 16.18 7.59 14.43
CA THR A 123 15.68 6.20 14.51
C THR A 123 16.76 5.20 14.13
N LEU A 124 17.57 5.49 13.11
CA LEU A 124 18.72 4.66 12.71
C LEU A 124 19.75 4.56 13.83
N GLN A 125 20.00 5.65 14.55
CA GLN A 125 20.92 5.66 15.69
C GLN A 125 20.38 4.80 16.85
N VAL A 126 19.07 4.85 17.13
CA VAL A 126 18.44 4.04 18.17
C VAL A 126 18.39 2.55 17.81
N MET A 127 18.23 2.21 16.52
CA MET A 127 18.33 0.83 16.03
C MET A 127 19.73 0.23 16.16
N GLY A 128 20.74 1.05 16.48
CA GLY A 128 22.11 0.59 16.71
C GLY A 128 22.96 0.52 15.44
N PRO A 129 24.13 -0.12 15.51
CA PRO A 129 25.17 -0.01 14.48
C PRO A 129 24.74 -0.55 13.11
N ASN A 130 23.82 -1.53 13.07
CA ASN A 130 23.34 -2.14 11.84
C ASN A 130 22.14 -1.39 11.22
N GLY A 131 21.62 -0.34 11.87
CA GLY A 131 20.41 0.36 11.43
C GLY A 131 20.50 0.92 10.01
N ARG A 132 21.65 1.51 9.63
CA ARG A 132 21.88 2.04 8.27
C ARG A 132 21.93 0.94 7.21
N GLU A 133 22.53 -0.20 7.53
CA GLU A 133 22.60 -1.34 6.60
C GLU A 133 21.21 -1.95 6.41
N LEU A 134 20.44 -2.12 7.48
CA LEU A 134 19.06 -2.59 7.44
C LEU A 134 18.17 -1.64 6.64
N GLN A 135 18.33 -0.33 6.79
CA GLN A 135 17.61 0.65 5.96
C GLN A 135 17.92 0.48 4.47
N ARG A 136 19.20 0.29 4.10
CA ARG A 136 19.57 0.04 2.71
C ARG A 136 18.92 -1.24 2.20
N LYS A 137 19.06 -2.36 2.92
CA LYS A 137 18.44 -3.64 2.58
C LYS A 137 16.91 -3.55 2.45
N ALA A 138 16.25 -2.78 3.33
CA ALA A 138 14.81 -2.56 3.28
C ALA A 138 14.40 -1.80 2.01
N ARG A 139 15.16 -0.76 1.62
CA ARG A 139 14.93 -0.03 0.37
C ARG A 139 15.14 -0.93 -0.85
N ASP A 140 16.25 -1.66 -0.89
CA ASP A 140 16.57 -2.59 -1.97
C ASP A 140 15.48 -3.67 -2.12
N TYR A 141 14.96 -4.19 -1.00
CA TYR A 141 13.86 -5.16 -0.99
C TYR A 141 12.55 -4.58 -1.56
N LEU A 142 12.18 -3.36 -1.15
CA LEU A 142 10.98 -2.69 -1.64
C LEU A 142 11.10 -2.31 -3.12
N ASP A 143 12.29 -1.95 -3.58
CA ASP A 143 12.54 -1.64 -4.99
C ASP A 143 12.48 -2.91 -5.85
N LEU A 144 13.06 -4.02 -5.38
CA LEU A 144 12.93 -5.33 -6.04
C LEU A 144 11.47 -5.82 -6.10
N ALA A 145 10.70 -5.61 -5.02
CA ALA A 145 9.27 -5.95 -5.00
C ALA A 145 8.47 -5.12 -6.01
N LYS A 146 8.81 -3.84 -6.19
CA LYS A 146 8.18 -2.99 -7.20
C LYS A 146 8.57 -3.38 -8.62
N ASP A 147 9.83 -3.71 -8.84
CA ASP A 147 10.33 -4.07 -10.17
C ASP A 147 9.81 -5.42 -10.62
N SER A 148 9.72 -6.42 -9.72
CA SER A 148 9.09 -7.70 -10.01
C SER A 148 7.59 -7.54 -10.35
N ALA A 149 6.84 -6.76 -9.58
CA ALA A 149 5.44 -6.47 -9.87
C ALA A 149 5.25 -5.78 -11.24
N LYS A 150 6.13 -4.84 -11.60
CA LYS A 150 6.11 -4.19 -12.92
C LYS A 150 6.45 -5.16 -14.05
N VAL A 151 7.44 -6.03 -13.86
CA VAL A 151 7.82 -7.04 -14.86
C VAL A 151 6.66 -7.99 -15.11
N GLU A 152 5.96 -8.43 -14.06
CA GLU A 152 4.79 -9.29 -14.19
C GLU A 152 3.62 -8.60 -14.90
N GLN A 153 3.35 -7.32 -14.58
CA GLN A 153 2.36 -6.52 -15.28
C GLN A 153 2.67 -6.37 -16.78
N VAL A 154 3.90 -6.00 -17.12
CA VAL A 154 4.35 -5.86 -18.52
C VAL A 154 4.31 -7.21 -19.25
N ALA A 155 4.64 -8.31 -18.58
CA ALA A 155 4.55 -9.65 -19.16
C ALA A 155 3.08 -10.02 -19.48
N ASN A 156 2.16 -9.77 -18.55
CA ASN A 156 0.73 -10.01 -18.73
C ASN A 156 0.14 -9.12 -19.82
N GLU A 157 0.49 -7.84 -19.87
CA GLU A 157 0.07 -6.93 -20.94
C GLU A 157 0.59 -7.39 -22.30
N ASN A 158 1.84 -7.85 -22.40
CA ASN A 158 2.39 -8.38 -23.64
C ASN A 158 1.67 -9.66 -24.10
N LEU A 159 1.29 -10.54 -23.18
CA LEU A 159 0.50 -11.73 -23.51
C LEU A 159 -0.88 -11.33 -24.06
N LEU A 160 -1.56 -10.43 -23.36
CA LEU A 160 -2.90 -9.97 -23.73
C LEU A 160 -2.90 -9.21 -25.06
N LEU A 161 -1.90 -8.35 -25.30
CA LEU A 161 -1.72 -7.65 -26.58
C LEU A 161 -1.42 -8.61 -27.74
N LYS A 162 -0.59 -9.64 -27.51
CA LYS A 162 -0.31 -10.67 -28.53
C LYS A 162 -1.56 -11.47 -28.89
N GLU A 163 -2.39 -11.80 -27.90
CA GLU A 163 -3.65 -12.48 -28.12
C GLU A 163 -4.64 -11.61 -28.92
N GLN A 164 -4.74 -10.32 -28.60
CA GLN A 164 -5.55 -9.37 -29.37
C GLN A 164 -5.07 -9.22 -30.81
N LEU A 165 -3.75 -9.14 -31.04
CA LEU A 165 -3.19 -9.07 -32.39
C LEU A 165 -3.47 -10.33 -33.20
N ALA A 166 -3.37 -11.52 -32.58
CA ALA A 166 -3.70 -12.78 -33.24
C ALA A 166 -5.18 -12.82 -33.67
N LEU A 167 -6.08 -12.43 -32.77
CA LEU A 167 -7.52 -12.41 -33.02
C LEU A 167 -7.90 -11.38 -34.10
N MET A 168 -7.25 -10.21 -34.10
CA MET A 168 -7.48 -9.18 -35.11
C MET A 168 -6.91 -9.59 -36.48
N ALA A 169 -5.74 -10.23 -36.51
CA ALA A 169 -5.17 -10.77 -37.74
C ALA A 169 -6.06 -11.87 -38.36
N GLU A 170 -6.64 -12.74 -37.52
CA GLU A 170 -7.60 -13.75 -37.97
C GLU A 170 -8.86 -13.11 -38.58
N LYS A 171 -9.45 -12.13 -37.88
CA LYS A 171 -10.60 -11.37 -38.41
C LYS A 171 -10.29 -10.63 -39.70
N PHE A 172 -9.09 -10.05 -39.83
CA PHE A 172 -8.66 -9.40 -41.06
C PHE A 172 -8.54 -10.41 -42.21
N ALA A 173 -7.93 -11.57 -41.97
CA ALA A 173 -7.83 -12.63 -42.97
C ALA A 173 -9.22 -13.13 -43.42
N GLU A 174 -10.16 -13.24 -42.49
CA GLU A 174 -11.53 -13.65 -42.78
C GLU A 174 -12.30 -12.56 -43.56
N PHE A 175 -12.10 -11.29 -43.22
CA PHE A 175 -12.64 -10.15 -43.93
C PHE A 175 -12.11 -10.06 -45.37
N GLU A 176 -10.81 -10.27 -45.58
CA GLU A 176 -10.23 -10.31 -46.93
C GLU A 176 -10.81 -11.45 -47.77
N ARG A 177 -11.02 -12.62 -47.18
CA ARG A 177 -11.63 -13.77 -47.88
C ARG A 177 -13.07 -13.46 -48.31
N THR A 178 -13.85 -12.83 -47.45
CA THR A 178 -15.23 -12.43 -47.75
C THR A 178 -15.33 -11.28 -48.75
N GLN A 179 -14.38 -10.34 -48.75
CA GLN A 179 -14.30 -9.30 -49.79
C GLN A 179 -13.94 -9.89 -51.16
N LYS A 180 -12.96 -10.79 -51.21
CA LYS A 180 -12.56 -11.47 -52.46
C LYS A 180 -13.67 -12.37 -53.01
N SER A 181 -14.47 -13.01 -52.17
CA SER A 181 -15.61 -13.82 -52.64
C SER A 181 -16.75 -12.94 -53.17
N LYS A 182 -17.05 -11.81 -52.52
CA LYS A 182 -18.08 -10.85 -52.98
C LYS A 182 -17.72 -10.15 -54.28
N SER A 183 -16.46 -9.72 -54.45
CA SER A 183 -16.02 -9.09 -55.71
C SER A 183 -16.02 -10.08 -56.88
N ARG A 184 -15.70 -11.35 -56.62
CA ARG A 184 -15.76 -12.42 -57.63
C ARG A 184 -17.18 -12.85 -57.99
N ALA A 185 -18.13 -12.76 -57.05
CA ALA A 185 -19.56 -12.96 -57.33
C ALA A 185 -20.12 -11.81 -58.18
N LYS A 186 -19.85 -10.55 -57.79
CA LYS A 186 -20.32 -9.38 -58.53
C LYS A 186 -19.83 -9.32 -59.98
N LYS A 187 -18.57 -9.71 -60.23
CA LYS A 187 -18.02 -9.78 -61.59
C LYS A 187 -18.68 -10.86 -62.46
N LYS A 188 -19.18 -11.93 -61.83
CA LYS A 188 -19.88 -13.02 -62.53
C LYS A 188 -21.32 -12.65 -62.88
N ASP A 189 -21.95 -11.79 -62.08
CA ASP A 189 -23.30 -11.27 -62.35
C ASP A 189 -23.26 -10.18 -63.44
N GLU A 190 -22.24 -9.31 -63.47
CA GLU A 190 -22.04 -8.31 -64.55
C GLU A 190 -21.75 -8.97 -65.92
N ASP A 191 -20.93 -10.03 -65.96
CA ASP A 191 -20.64 -10.76 -67.21
C ASP A 191 -21.86 -11.56 -67.74
N GLN A 192 -22.93 -11.74 -66.95
CA GLN A 192 -24.17 -12.41 -67.37
C GLN A 192 -25.25 -11.45 -67.88
N GLU A 193 -25.17 -10.14 -67.60
CA GLU A 193 -26.14 -9.13 -68.05
C GLU A 193 -25.79 -8.48 -69.40
N GLU A 194 -24.53 -8.51 -69.85
CA GLU A 194 -24.12 -8.04 -71.20
C GLU A 194 -24.25 -9.11 -72.30
N GLY A 195 -24.77 -10.30 -71.99
CA GLY A 195 -24.78 -11.47 -72.85
C GLY A 195 -26.13 -11.90 -73.45
N ASP A 196 -27.18 -11.09 -73.35
CA ASP A 196 -28.52 -11.36 -73.95
C ASP A 196 -28.93 -10.25 -74.94
#